data_AF-A0A8S9YHU9-F1
#
_entry.id   AF-A0A8S9YHU9-F1
#
_cell.length_a   1.000
_cell.length_b   1.000
_cell.length_c   1.000
_cell.angle_alpha   90.00
_cell.angle_beta   90.00
_cell.angle_gamma   90.00
#
_symmetry.space_group_name_H-M   'P 1'
#
loop_
_entity.id
_entity.type
_entity.pdbx_description
1 polymer ?
#
loop_
_entity_poly.entity_id
_entity_poly.type
_entity_poly.pdbx_seq_one_letter_code
_entity_poly.pdbx_strand_id
1 'polypeptide(L)'
;MYGGRGGRPQKAIQQPIGVIFNFLQKKARVQVWLYEQCNLRIEGVIIVSFMYDHLTYQGFDEYMNLVLTDACERHTKSGARKPLGRILLKGETITLVQAC
;
A
#
# COMPACT_ATOMS: atom_id res chain seq x y z
N MET A 1 32.13 8.74 35.97
CA MET A 1 32.18 8.52 34.50
C MET A 1 30.79 8.15 34.01
N TYR A 2 30.31 8.80 32.94
CA TYR A 2 28.92 8.72 32.45
C TYR A 2 28.59 7.34 31.86
N GLY A 3 27.65 6.62 32.49
CA GLY A 3 27.00 5.44 31.91
C GLY A 3 25.79 5.87 31.08
N GLY A 4 25.99 6.05 29.77
CA GLY A 4 24.93 6.41 28.83
C GLY A 4 23.85 5.33 28.75
N ARG A 5 22.61 5.69 29.10
CA ARG A 5 21.42 4.88 28.85
C ARG A 5 21.24 4.72 27.34
N GLY A 6 21.48 3.51 26.82
CA GLY A 6 20.98 3.08 25.53
C GLY A 6 19.45 2.97 25.58
N GLY A 7 18.76 4.09 25.42
CA GLY A 7 17.32 4.12 25.23
C GLY A 7 16.99 3.41 23.93
N ARG A 8 16.40 2.20 24.02
CA ARG A 8 15.80 1.55 22.86
C ARG A 8 14.79 2.54 22.26
N PRO A 9 14.90 2.92 20.97
CA PRO A 9 13.87 3.73 20.36
C PRO A 9 12.56 2.95 20.47
N GLN A 10 11.61 3.49 21.24
CA GLN A 10 10.24 2.99 21.22
C GLN A 10 9.75 3.17 19.78
N LYS A 11 9.47 2.07 19.09
CA LYS A 11 8.78 2.11 17.81
C LYS A 11 7.43 2.78 18.07
N ALA A 12 7.28 4.02 17.60
CA ALA A 12 6.00 4.68 17.59
C ALA A 12 4.98 3.75 16.92
N ILE A 13 3.90 3.44 17.64
CA ILE A 13 2.78 2.70 17.09
C ILE A 13 2.12 3.63 16.08
N GLN A 14 2.39 3.39 14.80
CA GLN A 14 1.85 4.20 13.73
C GLN A 14 0.40 3.80 13.48
N GLN A 15 -0.49 4.78 13.36
CA GLN A 15 -1.86 4.52 12.94
C GLN A 15 -1.86 3.87 11.54
N PRO A 16 -2.82 2.98 11.23
CA PRO A 16 -2.87 2.28 9.94
C PRO A 16 -2.81 3.21 8.72
N ILE A 17 -3.48 4.36 8.82
CA ILE A 17 -3.42 5.42 7.80
C ILE A 17 -1.99 5.93 7.57
N GLY A 18 -1.21 6.07 8.65
CA GLY A 18 0.20 6.45 8.62
C GLY A 18 1.08 5.41 7.92
N VAL A 19 0.72 4.14 7.99
CA VAL A 19 1.44 3.07 7.27
C VAL A 19 1.28 3.24 5.76
N ILE A 20 0.06 3.54 5.29
CA ILE A 20 -0.21 3.80 3.88
C ILE A 20 0.48 5.08 3.42
N PHE A 21 0.47 6.14 4.23
CA PHE A 21 1.24 7.35 3.95
C PHE A 21 2.75 7.08 3.84
N ASN A 22 3.31 6.21 4.67
CA ASN A 22 4.71 5.81 4.58
C ASN A 22 5.00 5.03 3.29
N PHE A 23 4.08 4.20 2.81
CA PHE A 23 4.20 3.54 1.50
C PHE A 23 4.16 4.55 0.34
N LEU A 24 3.27 5.54 0.41
CA LEU A 24 3.18 6.64 -0.57
C LEU A 24 4.45 7.48 -0.61
N GLN A 25 4.95 7.94 0.54
CA GLN A 25 6.17 8.76 0.63
C GLN A 25 7.39 8.03 0.06
N LYS A 26 7.49 6.71 0.31
CA LYS A 26 8.62 5.90 -0.15
C LYS A 26 8.47 5.40 -1.58
N LYS A 27 7.34 5.66 -2.24
CA LYS A 27 6.97 5.06 -3.54
C LYS A 27 7.20 3.54 -3.53
N ALA A 28 6.87 2.91 -2.41
CA ALA A 28 7.13 1.50 -2.20
C ALA A 28 6.24 0.67 -3.12
N ARG A 29 6.79 -0.40 -3.69
CA ARG A 29 5.99 -1.40 -4.40
C ARG A 29 5.19 -2.18 -3.37
N VAL A 30 3.89 -2.26 -3.56
CA VAL A 30 2.97 -2.96 -2.67
C VAL A 30 2.37 -4.17 -3.38
N GLN A 31 2.05 -5.19 -2.60
CA GLN A 31 1.24 -6.32 -2.98
C GLN A 31 -0.14 -6.20 -2.31
N VAL A 32 -1.19 -6.25 -3.12
CA VAL A 32 -2.58 -6.16 -2.71
C VAL A 32 -3.26 -7.51 -2.86
N TRP A 33 -3.93 -7.92 -1.80
CA TRP A 33 -4.67 -9.17 -1.69
C TRP A 33 -6.13 -8.89 -2.00
N LEU A 34 -6.68 -9.60 -2.98
CA LEU A 34 -8.08 -9.46 -3.37
C LEU A 34 -8.98 -10.35 -2.49
N TYR A 35 -10.19 -9.85 -2.21
CA TYR A 35 -11.19 -10.55 -1.41
C TYR A 35 -11.73 -11.80 -2.11
N GLU A 36 -12.21 -11.65 -3.34
CA GLU A 36 -12.83 -12.76 -4.07
C GLU A 36 -11.80 -13.75 -4.63
N GLN A 37 -10.60 -13.27 -4.96
CA GLN A 37 -9.60 -14.05 -5.69
C GLN A 37 -8.33 -14.28 -4.87
N CYS A 38 -8.35 -15.29 -3.98
CA CYS A 38 -7.19 -15.66 -3.16
C CYS A 38 -5.95 -16.09 -3.96
N ASN A 39 -6.15 -16.57 -5.19
CA ASN A 39 -5.05 -17.04 -6.06
C ASN A 39 -4.38 -15.90 -6.84
N LEU A 40 -4.95 -14.69 -6.77
CA LEU A 40 -4.48 -13.53 -7.51
C LEU A 40 -4.04 -12.44 -6.54
N ARG A 41 -2.88 -11.85 -6.83
CA ARG A 41 -2.33 -10.71 -6.11
C ARG A 41 -2.03 -9.61 -7.10
N ILE A 42 -2.33 -8.38 -6.75
CA ILE A 42 -1.97 -7.22 -7.57
C ILE A 42 -0.71 -6.62 -6.98
N GLU A 43 0.36 -6.48 -7.77
CA GLU A 43 1.58 -5.81 -7.34
C GLU A 43 1.77 -4.53 -8.13
N GLY A 44 2.02 -3.41 -7.47
CA GLY A 44 2.22 -2.12 -8.14
C GLY A 44 2.77 -1.06 -7.21
N VAL A 45 3.08 0.12 -7.75
CA VAL A 45 3.46 1.28 -6.95
C VAL A 45 2.24 2.16 -6.77
N ILE A 46 1.89 2.49 -5.53
CA ILE A 46 0.79 3.42 -5.26
C ILE A 46 1.25 4.81 -5.66
N ILE A 47 0.57 5.41 -6.63
CA ILE A 47 0.90 6.75 -7.12
C ILE A 47 0.06 7.83 -6.47
N VAL A 48 -1.23 7.58 -6.22
CA VAL A 48 -2.17 8.51 -5.58
C VAL A 48 -3.45 7.75 -5.17
N SER A 49 -3.96 7.98 -3.95
CA SER A 49 -5.37 7.65 -3.60
C SER A 49 -6.27 8.89 -3.75
N PHE A 50 -5.68 10.08 -3.92
CA PHE A 50 -6.40 11.34 -4.06
C PHE A 50 -5.58 12.23 -4.98
N MET A 51 -6.05 12.44 -6.20
CA MET A 51 -5.56 13.55 -6.99
C MET A 51 -6.73 14.41 -7.41
N TYR A 52 -7.33 15.09 -6.45
CA TYR A 52 -7.82 16.46 -6.63
C TYR A 52 -7.64 17.19 -5.29
N ASP A 53 -6.75 18.18 -5.32
CA ASP A 53 -6.50 19.20 -4.32
C ASP A 53 -5.45 18.94 -3.21
N HIS A 54 -4.55 19.91 -3.12
CA HIS A 54 -3.28 19.90 -2.40
C HIS A 54 -3.45 20.24 -0.90
N LEU A 55 -4.66 20.12 -0.36
CA LEU A 55 -4.99 20.69 0.96
C LEU A 55 -5.81 19.80 1.92
N THR A 56 -6.13 18.55 1.59
CA THR A 56 -6.95 17.72 2.48
C THR A 56 -6.14 16.57 3.06
N TYR A 57 -5.44 16.83 4.17
CA TYR A 57 -4.85 15.81 5.05
C TYR A 57 -5.91 14.94 5.80
N GLN A 58 -7.15 14.90 5.29
CA GLN A 58 -8.24 14.02 5.73
C GLN A 58 -8.77 13.12 4.58
N GLY A 59 -8.09 13.08 3.43
CA GLY A 59 -8.44 12.23 2.29
C GLY A 59 -7.91 10.80 2.46
N PHE A 60 -8.49 10.03 3.37
CA PHE A 60 -8.47 8.57 3.24
C PHE A 60 -9.89 8.20 2.84
N ASP A 61 -10.06 7.81 1.59
CA ASP A 61 -11.37 7.66 0.94
C ASP A 61 -12.22 6.72 1.76
N GLU A 62 -13.50 7.06 1.95
CA GLU A 62 -14.46 6.17 2.60
C GLU A 62 -14.47 4.78 1.94
N TYR A 63 -14.05 4.73 0.68
CA TYR A 63 -13.93 3.50 -0.11
C TYR A 63 -12.51 2.97 -0.31
N MET A 64 -11.46 3.61 0.22
CA MET A 64 -10.05 3.19 0.08
C MET A 64 -9.60 2.81 -1.36
N ASN A 65 -10.04 3.55 -2.37
CA ASN A 65 -9.63 3.29 -3.75
C ASN A 65 -8.14 3.59 -3.97
N LEU A 66 -7.43 2.73 -4.71
CA LEU A 66 -5.99 2.84 -4.96
C LEU A 66 -5.68 2.98 -6.45
N VAL A 67 -4.95 4.02 -6.85
CA VAL A 67 -4.33 4.06 -8.19
C VAL A 67 -2.94 3.44 -8.11
N LEU A 68 -2.74 2.36 -8.87
CA LEU A 68 -1.46 1.66 -8.99
C LEU A 68 -0.84 1.93 -10.36
N THR A 69 0.46 2.24 -10.36
CA THR A 69 1.31 2.26 -11.56
C THR A 69 2.19 1.03 -11.60
N ASP A 70 2.64 0.67 -12.81
CA ASP A 70 3.45 -0.52 -13.07
C ASP A 70 2.85 -1.80 -12.45
N ALA A 71 1.51 -1.84 -12.46
CA ALA A 71 0.73 -2.88 -11.85
C ALA A 71 0.87 -4.19 -12.65
N CYS A 72 0.96 -5.30 -11.93
CA CYS A 72 0.93 -6.63 -12.51
C CYS A 72 0.09 -7.58 -11.65
N GLU A 73 -0.67 -8.45 -12.30
CA GLU A 73 -1.33 -9.58 -11.65
C GLU A 73 -0.29 -10.68 -11.45
N ARG A 74 -0.25 -11.22 -10.23
CA ARG A 74 0.59 -12.34 -9.86
C ARG A 74 -0.29 -13.49 -9.44
N HIS A 75 -0.22 -14.58 -10.20
CA HIS A 75 -0.88 -15.83 -9.84
C HIS A 75 -0.03 -16.57 -8.80
N THR A 76 -0.57 -16.82 -7.62
CA THR A 76 0.17 -17.47 -6.52
C THR A 76 0.50 -18.93 -6.82
N LYS A 77 -0.35 -19.62 -7.59
CA LYS A 77 -0.19 -21.04 -7.94
C LYS A 77 0.79 -21.29 -9.09
N SER A 78 0.67 -20.54 -10.18
CA SER A 78 1.50 -20.73 -11.38
C SER A 78 2.75 -19.84 -11.39
N GLY A 79 2.81 -18.81 -10.54
CA GLY A 79 3.86 -17.79 -10.58
C GLY A 79 3.77 -16.87 -11.80
N ALA A 80 2.77 -17.05 -12.68
CA ALA A 80 2.59 -16.23 -13.86
C ALA A 80 2.35 -14.77 -13.47
N ARG A 81 2.99 -13.86 -14.21
CA ARG A 81 2.85 -12.42 -14.04
C ARG A 81 2.26 -11.82 -15.31
N LYS A 82 1.17 -11.07 -15.16
CA LYS A 82 0.53 -10.36 -16.27
C LYS A 82 0.63 -8.85 -16.03
N PRO A 83 1.33 -8.09 -16.91
CA PRO A 83 1.40 -6.64 -16.76
C PRO A 83 0.03 -6.02 -17.06
N LEU A 84 -0.40 -5.10 -16.21
CA LEU A 84 -1.63 -4.32 -16.37
C LEU A 84 -1.35 -2.83 -16.64
N GLY A 85 -0.17 -2.33 -16.26
CA GLY A 85 0.17 -0.92 -16.41
C GLY A 85 -0.44 -0.07 -15.31
N ARG A 86 -1.22 0.96 -15.66
CA ARG A 86 -1.87 1.84 -14.67
C ARG A 86 -3.33 1.42 -14.48
N ILE A 87 -3.71 1.12 -13.24
CA ILE A 87 -5.07 0.68 -12.89
C ILE A 87 -5.61 1.43 -11.68
N LEU A 88 -6.94 1.54 -11.60
CA LEU A 88 -7.67 1.95 -10.40
C LEU A 88 -8.24 0.68 -9.74
N LEU A 89 -7.83 0.39 -8.52
CA LEU A 89 -8.33 -0.71 -7.71
C LEU A 89 -9.37 -0.20 -6.73
N LYS A 90 -10.59 -0.77 -6.79
CA LYS A 90 -11.66 -0.41 -5.87
C LYS A 90 -11.39 -0.95 -4.47
N GLY A 91 -11.53 -0.14 -3.42
CA GLY A 91 -11.17 -0.61 -2.07
C GLY A 91 -12.11 -1.67 -1.49
N GLU A 92 -13.33 -1.83 -2.02
CA GLU A 92 -14.21 -2.97 -1.69
C GLU A 92 -13.58 -4.34 -2.00
N THR A 93 -12.67 -4.38 -2.97
CA THR A 93 -11.99 -5.61 -3.39
C THR A 93 -10.73 -5.91 -2.56
N ILE A 94 -10.28 -4.97 -1.73
CA ILE A 94 -9.00 -5.03 -1.03
C ILE A 94 -9.17 -5.73 0.32
N THR A 95 -8.43 -6.81 0.53
CA THR A 95 -8.34 -7.51 1.82
C THR A 95 -7.13 -7.07 2.62
N LEU A 96 -5.96 -6.97 1.97
CA LEU A 96 -4.71 -6.66 2.64
C LEU A 96 -3.76 -5.93 1.68
N VAL A 97 -3.06 -4.92 2.19
CA VAL A 97 -2.00 -4.20 1.49
C VAL A 97 -0.70 -4.44 2.24
N GLN A 98 0.29 -5.01 1.55
CA GLN A 98 1.61 -5.31 2.09
C GLN A 98 2.68 -4.62 1.25
N ALA A 99 3.72 -4.06 1.86
CA ALA A 99 4.92 -3.71 1.11
C ALA A 99 5.64 -5.00 0.63
N CYS A 100 6.13 -4.98 -0.60
CA CYS A 100 7.01 -6.03 -1.12
C CYS A 100 8.38 -6.00 -0.43
#